data_AF-A0A3N0B583-F1
#
_entry.id   AF-A0A3N0B583-F1
#
_cell.length_a   1.000
_cell.length_b   1.000
_cell.length_c   1.000
_cell.angle_alpha   90.00
_cell.angle_beta   90.00
_cell.angle_gamma   90.00
#
_symmetry.space_group_name_H-M   'P 1'
#
loop_
_entity.id
_entity.type
_entity.pdbx_description
1 polymer ?
#
loop_
_entity_poly.entity_id
_entity_poly.type
_entity_poly.pdbx_seq_one_letter_code
_entity_poly.pdbx_strand_id
1 'polypeptide(L)'
;MAPCNPLSAHVPSIVRMLADTRDHSTIRMHTSAPDRLLVRARTPSAVFAPILCLIALALGTLALPHAALAMPAFPGLQTASQPDGSEVSYYIHGDESFAYFTDENGNLLQRDPQTGALCYVVDNGDGTLSLGEQAGDATAQANSTLPSANNARQSEHVSAADGLFSAEARETYAALAGKTAASRMTHDFPLLSRNAAGTLSFGQNTVALPDSIPLLTIVVGFSDMPYRDNYDWSSQIFTGEYSTAAFWSDASNGSFTFEPAPESSAYGISENTNQCDAENDGVVHVTLDEDHGNWGGDQSDPMLLDFVNMLQRAFSAAEGLVDFASFDSNNDGILTTDELAVNFVIAGYESSYSGEDYHSFWAHAWNIQDIGEWFVADGMKASNYIAMGEVQGFATDPTKPEAQNSASTVTHELGHYLGLPDLYNTTGEEGA
;
A
#
# COMPACT_ATOMS: atom_id res chain seq x y z
N MET A 1 76.30 -23.35 43.25
CA MET A 1 75.90 -22.54 42.07
C MET A 1 74.98 -21.43 42.57
N ALA A 2 75.22 -20.21 42.11
CA ALA A 2 74.38 -19.03 42.31
C ALA A 2 73.61 -18.77 41.00
N PRO A 3 72.76 -17.73 40.89
CA PRO A 3 71.64 -17.34 41.75
C PRO A 3 70.33 -17.24 40.89
N CYS A 4 69.19 -16.63 41.25
CA CYS A 4 68.78 -15.87 42.43
C CYS A 4 67.25 -15.97 42.67
N ASN A 5 66.80 -15.32 43.75
CA ASN A 5 65.44 -14.81 44.04
C ASN A 5 65.69 -13.37 44.59
N PRO A 6 64.78 -12.59 45.23
CA PRO A 6 63.33 -12.47 45.13
C PRO A 6 62.80 -10.99 45.20
N LEU A 7 61.47 -10.83 45.26
CA LEU A 7 60.68 -9.95 46.18
C LEU A 7 60.86 -8.41 46.29
N SER A 8 59.71 -7.83 46.69
CA SER A 8 59.52 -6.65 47.56
C SER A 8 59.33 -5.29 46.88
N ALA A 9 58.43 -4.37 47.26
CA ALA A 9 57.14 -4.31 47.98
C ALA A 9 56.87 -2.80 48.27
N HIS A 10 55.79 -2.51 49.00
CA HIS A 10 55.47 -1.25 49.71
C HIS A 10 54.77 -0.10 48.95
N VAL A 11 53.48 0.00 49.27
CA VAL A 11 52.68 1.23 49.35
C VAL A 11 53.10 1.98 50.63
N PRO A 12 53.14 3.33 50.64
CA PRO A 12 52.16 4.04 51.48
C PRO A 12 51.63 5.37 50.91
N SER A 13 50.42 5.72 51.35
CA SER A 13 49.83 7.05 51.20
C SER A 13 50.59 8.11 52.02
N ILE A 14 50.65 9.35 51.52
CA ILE A 14 50.96 10.54 52.32
C ILE A 14 49.80 11.54 52.23
N VAL A 15 49.17 11.76 53.36
CA VAL A 15 48.36 12.95 53.67
C VAL A 15 49.13 13.74 54.71
N ARG A 16 49.37 15.05 54.47
CA ARG A 16 49.49 16.10 55.51
C ARG A 16 49.61 17.48 54.83
N MET A 17 48.71 18.41 55.17
CA MET A 17 48.93 19.58 56.07
C MET A 17 49.78 20.71 55.47
N LEU A 18 49.57 21.99 55.79
CA LEU A 18 48.41 22.78 56.27
C LEU A 18 48.95 24.24 56.38
N ALA A 19 48.06 25.24 56.33
CA ALA A 19 48.33 26.62 56.76
C ALA A 19 49.34 27.43 55.88
N ASP A 20 49.36 28.76 55.88
CA ASP A 20 48.54 29.70 56.68
C ASP A 20 48.23 31.02 55.92
N THR A 21 47.09 31.62 56.32
CA THR A 21 46.70 33.05 56.47
C THR A 21 47.64 34.20 56.03
N ARG A 22 47.21 35.45 55.84
CA ARG A 22 45.93 36.23 55.86
C ARG A 22 46.25 37.54 55.11
N ASP A 23 45.28 38.25 54.54
CA ASP A 23 44.73 39.52 55.05
C ASP A 23 43.82 40.13 53.96
N HIS A 24 42.79 40.92 54.25
CA HIS A 24 42.02 41.09 55.48
C HIS A 24 40.60 41.53 55.06
N SER A 25 39.57 40.93 55.66
CA SER A 25 38.20 41.46 55.64
C SER A 25 38.16 42.83 56.37
N THR A 26 37.21 43.77 56.25
CA THR A 26 35.77 43.69 55.91
C THR A 26 35.15 45.13 55.92
N ILE A 27 33.83 45.24 55.69
CA ILE A 27 32.86 46.08 56.44
C ILE A 27 32.33 47.43 55.89
N ARG A 28 30.98 47.49 55.92
CA ARG A 28 30.01 48.61 56.02
C ARG A 28 29.48 49.32 54.76
N MET A 29 28.16 49.14 54.60
CA MET A 29 27.24 50.02 53.89
C MET A 29 27.26 51.45 54.47
N HIS A 30 27.10 52.46 53.61
CA HIS A 30 26.22 53.59 53.90
C HIS A 30 25.66 54.21 52.62
N THR A 31 24.45 54.74 52.73
CA THR A 31 23.61 55.25 51.64
C THR A 31 23.94 56.69 51.23
N SER A 32 24.05 56.96 49.92
CA SER A 32 23.71 58.26 49.33
C SER A 32 23.41 58.14 47.84
N ALA A 33 22.19 58.49 47.43
CA ALA A 33 21.89 58.91 46.06
C ALA A 33 22.42 60.35 45.84
N PRO A 34 22.43 60.93 44.62
CA PRO A 34 21.91 60.40 43.35
C PRO A 34 22.91 60.44 42.18
N ASP A 35 22.58 59.80 41.05
CA ASP A 35 22.58 60.56 39.79
C ASP A 35 21.70 59.92 38.69
N ARG A 36 21.08 60.75 37.86
CA ARG A 36 20.17 60.33 36.78
C ARG A 36 20.95 60.09 35.49
N LEU A 37 21.06 58.83 35.06
CA LEU A 37 21.45 58.48 33.69
C LEU A 37 20.28 57.79 32.97
N LEU A 38 19.63 58.54 32.08
CA LEU A 38 18.51 58.11 31.26
C LEU A 38 18.96 57.13 30.17
N VAL A 39 18.99 55.83 30.49
CA VAL A 39 19.07 54.79 29.46
C VAL A 39 17.71 54.68 28.76
N ARG A 40 17.59 55.42 27.66
CA ARG A 40 16.40 55.46 26.81
C ARG A 40 16.22 54.09 26.15
N ALA A 41 15.29 53.29 26.64
CA ALA A 41 14.94 52.01 26.03
C ALA A 41 14.59 52.22 24.54
N ARG A 42 15.40 51.67 23.64
CA ARG A 42 15.05 51.58 22.22
C ARG A 42 14.04 50.45 22.09
N THR A 43 12.79 50.80 21.86
CA THR A 43 11.77 49.86 21.36
C THR A 43 12.30 49.16 20.11
N PRO A 44 12.26 47.83 20.00
CA PRO A 44 12.62 47.15 18.77
C PRO A 44 11.73 47.63 17.63
N SER A 45 12.33 47.89 16.48
CA SER A 45 11.66 48.46 15.30
C SER A 45 10.50 47.57 14.84
N ALA A 46 9.35 48.17 14.53
CA ALA A 46 8.15 47.49 14.04
C ALA A 46 8.27 47.01 12.57
N VAL A 47 9.40 46.39 12.22
CA VAL A 47 9.78 45.92 10.88
C VAL A 47 10.05 44.41 10.87
N PHE A 48 10.32 43.79 12.03
CA PHE A 48 10.54 42.34 12.13
C PHE A 48 9.26 41.51 12.21
N ALA A 49 8.15 42.08 12.71
CA ALA A 49 6.86 41.40 12.79
C ALA A 49 6.30 40.91 11.43
N PRO A 50 6.25 41.74 10.34
CA PRO A 50 5.74 41.27 9.06
C PRO A 50 6.63 40.22 8.39
N ILE A 51 7.95 40.25 8.62
CA ILE A 51 8.88 39.25 8.07
C ILE A 51 8.68 37.89 8.75
N LEU A 52 8.47 37.88 10.07
CA LEU A 52 8.18 36.64 10.80
C LEU A 52 6.81 36.05 10.41
N CYS A 53 5.80 36.88 10.17
CA CYS A 53 4.51 36.42 9.64
C CYS A 53 4.60 35.93 8.19
N LEU A 54 5.43 36.52 7.34
CA LEU A 54 5.64 36.04 5.97
C LEU A 54 6.39 34.70 5.94
N ILE A 55 7.36 34.49 6.82
CA ILE A 55 8.04 33.19 6.98
C ILE A 55 7.06 32.14 7.55
N ALA A 56 6.22 32.52 8.52
CA ALA A 56 5.19 31.63 9.06
C ALA A 56 4.07 31.30 8.04
N LEU A 57 3.68 32.23 7.17
CA LEU A 57 2.75 31.94 6.07
C LEU A 57 3.40 31.04 5.01
N ALA A 58 4.67 31.27 4.65
CA ALA A 58 5.38 30.44 3.67
C ALA A 58 5.62 29.00 4.18
N LEU A 59 5.93 28.82 5.47
CA LEU A 59 6.02 27.51 6.11
C LEU A 59 4.65 26.84 6.28
N GLY A 60 3.57 27.63 6.41
CA GLY A 60 2.20 27.11 6.50
C GLY A 60 1.59 26.66 5.16
N THR A 61 2.21 26.98 4.03
CA THR A 61 1.76 26.57 2.67
C THR A 61 2.60 25.45 2.05
N LEU A 62 3.61 24.95 2.75
CA LEU A 62 4.51 23.86 2.31
C LEU A 62 4.25 22.53 3.05
N ALA A 63 3.16 22.46 3.81
CA ALA A 63 2.73 21.26 4.54
C ALA A 63 1.23 21.03 4.33
N LEU A 64 0.79 21.02 3.06
CA LEU A 64 -0.41 20.28 2.70
C LEU A 64 0.00 18.81 2.68
N PRO A 65 -0.54 17.94 3.55
CA PRO A 65 -0.40 16.50 3.34
C PRO A 65 -1.11 16.19 2.02
N HIS A 66 -0.32 15.91 0.98
CA HIS A 66 -0.84 15.34 -0.26
C HIS A 66 -1.51 14.02 0.14
N ALA A 67 -2.83 13.93 0.08
CA ALA A 67 -3.49 12.70 0.46
C ALA A 67 -3.10 11.61 -0.54
N ALA A 68 -2.32 10.63 -0.09
CA ALA A 68 -2.37 9.31 -0.67
C ALA A 68 -3.81 8.82 -0.44
N LEU A 69 -4.66 9.06 -1.44
CA LEU A 69 -5.99 8.48 -1.44
C LEU A 69 -5.78 6.98 -1.67
N ALA A 70 -6.42 6.18 -0.81
CA ALA A 70 -6.70 4.80 -1.16
C ALA A 70 -7.42 4.73 -2.50
N MET A 71 -7.42 3.54 -3.10
CA MET A 71 -8.21 3.22 -4.29
C MET A 71 -9.44 2.39 -3.89
N PRO A 72 -10.40 2.93 -3.10
CA PRO A 72 -11.67 2.25 -2.93
C PRO A 72 -12.27 2.05 -4.32
N ALA A 73 -12.98 0.94 -4.50
CA ALA A 73 -13.62 0.62 -5.77
C ALA A 73 -14.38 1.83 -6.34
N PHE A 74 -14.20 2.09 -7.64
CA PHE A 74 -14.68 3.29 -8.31
C PHE A 74 -16.18 3.47 -8.05
N PRO A 75 -16.60 4.55 -7.37
CA PRO A 75 -17.97 4.70 -6.85
C PRO A 75 -19.00 5.01 -7.94
N GLY A 76 -18.59 4.98 -9.21
CA GLY A 76 -19.49 5.13 -10.35
C GLY A 76 -19.97 3.78 -10.87
N LEU A 77 -21.12 3.81 -11.54
CA LEU A 77 -21.78 2.64 -12.09
C LEU A 77 -20.89 1.97 -13.16
N GLN A 78 -20.67 0.66 -13.03
CA GLN A 78 -20.02 -0.22 -13.99
C GLN A 78 -21.09 -1.00 -14.77
N THR A 79 -20.74 -1.54 -15.93
CA THR A 79 -21.63 -2.39 -16.74
C THR A 79 -20.90 -3.65 -17.20
N ALA A 80 -21.46 -4.82 -16.89
CA ALA A 80 -20.93 -6.13 -17.27
C ALA A 80 -21.80 -6.78 -18.36
N SER A 81 -21.16 -7.54 -19.26
CA SER A 81 -21.86 -8.44 -20.18
C SER A 81 -22.08 -9.80 -19.51
N GLN A 82 -23.35 -10.20 -19.38
CA GLN A 82 -23.74 -11.49 -18.82
C GLN A 82 -23.52 -12.64 -19.83
N PRO A 83 -23.40 -13.90 -19.38
CA PRO A 83 -23.18 -15.07 -20.26
C PRO A 83 -24.27 -15.34 -21.31
N ASP A 84 -25.48 -14.79 -21.13
CA ASP A 84 -26.57 -14.85 -22.11
C ASP A 84 -26.57 -13.70 -23.14
N GLY A 85 -25.61 -12.77 -23.02
CA GLY A 85 -25.49 -11.58 -23.86
C GLY A 85 -26.39 -10.41 -23.45
N SER A 86 -27.02 -10.46 -22.26
CA SER A 86 -27.61 -9.28 -21.63
C SER A 86 -26.55 -8.42 -20.93
N GLU A 87 -26.88 -7.17 -20.62
CA GLU A 87 -26.03 -6.27 -19.84
C GLU A 87 -26.63 -6.07 -18.45
N VAL A 88 -25.76 -5.90 -17.44
CA VAL A 88 -26.14 -5.57 -16.07
C VAL A 88 -25.31 -4.39 -15.57
N SER A 89 -25.97 -3.40 -14.99
CA SER A 89 -25.31 -2.26 -14.33
C SER A 89 -25.16 -2.53 -12.83
N TYR A 90 -23.97 -2.28 -12.29
CA TYR A 90 -23.62 -2.57 -10.91
C TYR A 90 -22.58 -1.59 -10.35
N TYR A 91 -22.59 -1.41 -9.04
CA TYR A 91 -21.50 -0.79 -8.30
C TYR A 91 -20.58 -1.86 -7.74
N ILE A 92 -19.28 -1.60 -7.76
CA ILE A 92 -18.29 -2.33 -6.97
C ILE A 92 -18.03 -1.51 -5.72
N HIS A 93 -18.01 -2.16 -4.57
CA HIS A 93 -17.66 -1.59 -3.28
C HIS A 93 -16.58 -2.47 -2.64
N GLY A 94 -15.78 -1.91 -1.74
CA GLY A 94 -14.86 -2.70 -0.93
C GLY A 94 -13.48 -2.08 -0.72
N ASP A 95 -12.61 -2.93 -0.20
CA ASP A 95 -11.18 -2.73 0.02
C ASP A 95 -10.36 -3.81 -0.70
N GLU A 96 -9.04 -3.66 -0.60
CA GLU A 96 -8.00 -4.56 -1.08
C GLU A 96 -8.09 -5.98 -0.44
N SER A 97 -8.95 -6.16 0.59
CA SER A 97 -9.20 -7.43 1.28
C SER A 97 -10.55 -8.08 0.92
N PHE A 98 -11.49 -7.33 0.34
CA PHE A 98 -12.88 -7.76 0.10
C PHE A 98 -13.64 -6.79 -0.81
N ALA A 99 -14.05 -7.30 -1.97
CA ALA A 99 -15.04 -6.66 -2.83
C ALA A 99 -16.46 -7.18 -2.56
N TYR A 100 -17.47 -6.35 -2.81
CA TYR A 100 -18.85 -6.76 -3.00
C TYR A 100 -19.56 -5.91 -4.05
N PHE A 101 -20.59 -6.48 -4.68
CA PHE A 101 -21.32 -5.86 -5.78
C PHE A 101 -22.73 -5.47 -5.36
N THR A 102 -23.26 -4.36 -5.89
CA THR A 102 -24.69 -4.03 -5.79
C THR A 102 -25.30 -3.56 -7.10
N ASP A 103 -26.61 -3.72 -7.27
CA ASP A 103 -27.36 -3.01 -8.31
C ASP A 103 -27.50 -1.50 -7.99
N GLU A 104 -28.18 -0.76 -8.87
CA GLU A 104 -28.52 0.66 -8.68
C GLU A 104 -29.40 0.95 -7.45
N ASN A 105 -30.07 -0.06 -6.89
CA ASN A 105 -30.94 0.06 -5.72
C ASN A 105 -30.24 -0.35 -4.41
N GLY A 106 -28.96 -0.76 -4.47
CA GLY A 106 -28.21 -1.26 -3.32
C GLY A 106 -28.52 -2.70 -2.92
N ASN A 107 -29.14 -3.50 -3.79
CA ASN A 107 -29.30 -4.95 -3.62
C ASN A 107 -27.97 -5.65 -3.90
N LEU A 108 -27.55 -6.56 -3.02
CA LEU A 108 -26.34 -7.36 -3.20
C LEU A 108 -26.44 -8.25 -4.44
N LEU A 109 -25.37 -8.21 -5.24
CA LEU A 109 -25.10 -9.11 -6.35
C LEU A 109 -23.87 -9.96 -6.00
N GLN A 110 -23.78 -11.16 -6.56
CA GLN A 110 -22.56 -11.97 -6.51
C GLN A 110 -22.48 -12.87 -7.76
N ARG A 111 -21.27 -13.16 -8.24
CA ARG A 111 -21.02 -14.01 -9.41
C ARG A 111 -21.32 -15.48 -9.09
N ASP A 112 -22.04 -16.16 -9.97
CA ASP A 112 -22.22 -17.60 -9.95
C ASP A 112 -20.91 -18.29 -10.43
N PRO A 113 -20.24 -19.10 -9.58
CA PRO A 113 -18.98 -19.76 -9.93
C PRO A 113 -19.10 -20.80 -11.05
N GLN A 114 -20.31 -21.22 -11.44
CA GLN A 114 -20.51 -22.17 -12.54
C GLN A 114 -20.73 -21.49 -13.89
N THR A 115 -21.23 -20.26 -13.90
CA THR A 115 -21.63 -19.56 -15.14
C THR A 115 -20.90 -18.24 -15.37
N GLY A 116 -20.34 -17.63 -14.33
CA GLY A 116 -19.75 -16.28 -14.35
C GLY A 116 -20.79 -15.15 -14.27
N ALA A 117 -22.08 -15.48 -14.27
CA ALA A 117 -23.16 -14.50 -14.27
C ALA A 117 -23.30 -13.78 -12.92
N LEU A 118 -23.53 -12.47 -12.92
CA LEU A 118 -23.95 -11.74 -11.72
C LEU A 118 -25.41 -12.09 -11.38
N CYS A 119 -25.64 -12.59 -10.18
CA CYS A 119 -26.95 -12.98 -9.65
C CYS A 119 -27.27 -12.20 -8.37
N TYR A 120 -28.55 -11.95 -8.09
CA TYR A 120 -28.96 -11.35 -6.82
C TYR A 120 -28.66 -12.28 -5.63
N VAL A 121 -28.29 -11.71 -4.49
CA VAL A 121 -28.12 -12.46 -3.23
C VAL A 121 -29.41 -12.46 -2.42
N VAL A 122 -29.77 -13.65 -1.94
CA VAL A 122 -30.97 -13.92 -1.13
C VAL A 122 -30.57 -14.39 0.26
N ASP A 123 -31.15 -13.79 1.31
CA ASP A 123 -31.15 -14.36 2.67
C ASP A 123 -32.29 -15.37 2.78
N ASN A 124 -31.94 -16.59 3.18
CA ASN A 124 -32.91 -17.65 3.40
C ASN A 124 -33.73 -17.45 4.69
N GLY A 125 -33.35 -16.49 5.54
CA GLY A 125 -33.97 -16.15 6.81
C GLY A 125 -33.71 -17.20 7.89
N ASP A 126 -32.57 -17.88 7.79
CA ASP A 126 -31.95 -18.76 8.79
C ASP A 126 -30.47 -18.41 9.06
N GLY A 127 -29.98 -17.31 8.48
CA GLY A 127 -28.58 -16.87 8.54
C GLY A 127 -27.71 -17.40 7.40
N THR A 128 -28.28 -18.10 6.41
CA THR A 128 -27.55 -18.53 5.21
C THR A 128 -27.94 -17.71 3.98
N LEU A 129 -26.95 -17.35 3.17
CA LEU A 129 -27.15 -16.69 1.89
C LEU A 129 -27.21 -17.73 0.75
N SER A 130 -27.84 -17.35 -0.36
CA SER A 130 -27.85 -18.13 -1.61
C SER A 130 -27.93 -17.22 -2.83
N LEU A 131 -27.45 -17.70 -3.98
CA LEU A 131 -27.65 -17.04 -5.27
C LEU A 131 -29.12 -17.19 -5.72
N GLY A 132 -29.73 -16.07 -6.09
CA GLY A 132 -31.09 -15.96 -6.61
C GLY A 132 -31.13 -15.98 -8.14
N GLU A 133 -31.98 -15.14 -8.73
CA GLU A 133 -32.03 -14.98 -10.19
C GLU A 133 -30.85 -14.17 -10.73
N GLN A 134 -30.49 -14.42 -11.99
CA GLN A 134 -29.51 -13.64 -12.74
C GLN A 134 -29.96 -12.18 -12.81
N ALA A 135 -29.07 -11.26 -12.45
CA ALA A 135 -29.33 -9.84 -12.54
C ALA A 135 -29.27 -9.36 -14.00
N GLY A 136 -30.11 -8.39 -14.33
CA GLY A 136 -30.16 -7.81 -15.65
C GLY A 136 -30.93 -6.51 -15.60
N ASP A 137 -30.71 -5.68 -16.61
CA ASP A 137 -31.25 -4.33 -16.68
C ASP A 137 -32.77 -4.30 -16.42
N ALA A 138 -33.25 -3.36 -15.58
CA ALA A 138 -34.58 -3.42 -14.95
C ALA A 138 -35.77 -3.40 -15.93
N THR A 139 -35.51 -3.10 -17.21
CA THR A 139 -36.49 -3.19 -18.30
C THR A 139 -36.78 -4.64 -18.77
N ALA A 140 -35.92 -5.61 -18.44
CA ALA A 140 -36.11 -7.03 -18.78
C ALA A 140 -37.11 -7.74 -17.85
N GLN A 141 -37.09 -7.45 -16.53
CA GLN A 141 -38.01 -8.03 -15.55
C GLN A 141 -39.50 -7.72 -15.84
N ALA A 142 -39.80 -6.68 -16.63
CA ALA A 142 -41.17 -6.36 -17.02
C ALA A 142 -41.80 -7.36 -18.03
N ASN A 143 -41.02 -8.25 -18.65
CA ASN A 143 -41.48 -9.17 -19.70
C ASN A 143 -41.35 -10.68 -19.34
N SER A 144 -40.76 -11.04 -18.21
CA SER A 144 -40.64 -12.44 -17.76
C SER A 144 -41.98 -12.98 -17.22
N THR A 145 -42.86 -13.41 -18.13
CA THR A 145 -44.12 -14.07 -17.79
C THR A 145 -43.91 -15.51 -17.30
N LEU A 146 -43.50 -15.66 -16.04
CA LEU A 146 -43.54 -16.93 -15.30
C LEU A 146 -44.67 -16.95 -14.25
N PRO A 147 -45.31 -18.11 -13.98
CA PRO A 147 -46.57 -18.13 -13.24
C PRO A 147 -46.34 -18.05 -11.73
N SER A 148 -47.09 -17.16 -11.05
CA SER A 148 -47.08 -17.07 -9.58
C SER A 148 -47.47 -18.40 -8.93
N ALA A 149 -46.50 -19.11 -8.37
CA ALA A 149 -46.72 -20.23 -7.46
C ALA A 149 -46.71 -19.70 -6.02
N ASN A 150 -47.90 -19.52 -5.43
CA ASN A 150 -48.03 -19.04 -4.06
C ASN A 150 -47.39 -20.00 -3.05
N ASN A 151 -46.35 -19.55 -2.34
CA ASN A 151 -46.12 -19.86 -0.93
C ASN A 151 -45.15 -18.84 -0.30
N ALA A 152 -45.41 -18.47 0.95
CA ALA A 152 -44.76 -17.33 1.60
C ALA A 152 -43.36 -17.66 2.16
N ARG A 153 -42.33 -17.41 1.36
CA ARG A 153 -41.37 -16.31 1.59
C ARG A 153 -41.09 -15.73 0.21
N GLN A 154 -41.40 -14.46 -0.02
CA GLN A 154 -40.69 -13.75 -1.08
C GLN A 154 -39.25 -13.69 -0.57
N SER A 155 -38.32 -14.25 -1.32
CA SER A 155 -36.89 -14.10 -1.09
C SER A 155 -36.54 -12.64 -1.36
N GLU A 156 -36.70 -11.80 -0.34
CA GLU A 156 -36.32 -10.39 -0.40
C GLU A 156 -34.82 -10.34 -0.68
N HIS A 157 -34.44 -9.59 -1.72
CA HIS A 157 -33.02 -9.41 -2.06
C HIS A 157 -32.35 -8.69 -0.91
N VAL A 158 -31.15 -9.14 -0.55
CA VAL A 158 -30.42 -8.57 0.59
C VAL A 158 -29.85 -7.23 0.17
N SER A 159 -30.23 -6.13 0.83
CA SER A 159 -29.51 -4.86 0.63
C SER A 159 -28.11 -4.97 1.23
N ALA A 160 -27.10 -4.34 0.61
CA ALA A 160 -25.76 -4.27 1.20
C ALA A 160 -25.80 -3.67 2.61
N ALA A 161 -26.68 -2.68 2.81
CA ALA A 161 -26.94 -2.03 4.09
C ALA A 161 -27.67 -2.91 5.13
N ASP A 162 -28.02 -4.16 4.80
CA ASP A 162 -28.59 -5.17 5.69
C ASP A 162 -27.78 -6.49 5.73
N GLY A 163 -26.79 -6.67 4.84
CA GLY A 163 -26.24 -7.99 4.50
C GLY A 163 -24.81 -8.32 4.97
N LEU A 164 -23.93 -7.32 5.16
CA LEU A 164 -22.47 -7.56 5.28
C LEU A 164 -21.83 -7.03 6.58
N PHE A 165 -22.62 -6.89 7.65
CA PHE A 165 -22.19 -6.26 8.92
C PHE A 165 -21.13 -7.00 9.75
N SER A 166 -20.77 -8.24 9.40
CA SER A 166 -19.85 -9.05 10.19
C SER A 166 -18.88 -9.85 9.33
N ALA A 167 -17.76 -10.29 9.94
CA ALA A 167 -16.80 -11.15 9.29
C ALA A 167 -17.45 -12.47 8.83
N GLU A 168 -18.33 -13.06 9.64
CA GLU A 168 -19.07 -14.27 9.26
C GLU A 168 -20.01 -14.02 8.06
N ALA A 169 -20.61 -12.84 7.95
CA ALA A 169 -21.44 -12.47 6.80
C ALA A 169 -20.59 -12.26 5.53
N ARG A 170 -19.43 -11.58 5.64
CA ARG A 170 -18.46 -11.45 4.54
C ARG A 170 -17.96 -12.81 4.06
N GLU A 171 -17.61 -13.73 4.97
CA GLU A 171 -17.25 -15.12 4.65
C GLU A 171 -18.39 -15.87 3.93
N THR A 172 -19.64 -15.72 4.41
CA THR A 172 -20.82 -16.40 3.82
C THR A 172 -21.14 -15.85 2.43
N TYR A 173 -20.97 -14.54 2.21
CA TYR A 173 -21.14 -13.90 0.89
C TYR A 173 -20.03 -14.31 -0.09
N ALA A 174 -18.76 -14.31 0.37
CA ALA A 174 -17.62 -14.77 -0.43
C ALA A 174 -17.80 -16.24 -0.88
N ALA A 175 -18.35 -17.09 0.00
CA ALA A 175 -18.61 -18.50 -0.30
C ALA A 175 -19.64 -18.72 -1.42
N LEU A 176 -20.50 -17.74 -1.74
CA LEU A 176 -21.41 -17.82 -2.88
C LEU A 176 -20.67 -17.83 -4.22
N ALA A 177 -19.55 -17.09 -4.33
CA ALA A 177 -18.63 -17.14 -5.47
C ALA A 177 -17.76 -18.43 -5.49
N GLY A 178 -18.12 -19.46 -4.72
CA GLY A 178 -17.39 -20.71 -4.64
C GLY A 178 -16.08 -20.65 -3.86
N LYS A 179 -15.77 -19.53 -3.20
CA LYS A 179 -14.59 -19.40 -2.34
C LYS A 179 -14.74 -20.33 -1.13
N THR A 180 -13.77 -21.22 -0.92
CA THR A 180 -13.63 -21.87 0.38
C THR A 180 -13.30 -20.80 1.42
N ALA A 181 -13.79 -20.91 2.66
CA ALA A 181 -13.55 -19.89 3.69
C ALA A 181 -12.04 -19.66 3.85
N ALA A 182 -11.55 -18.55 3.29
CA ALA A 182 -10.14 -18.25 3.23
C ALA A 182 -9.61 -18.20 4.67
N SER A 183 -8.56 -18.98 4.96
CA SER A 183 -7.87 -18.88 6.24
C SER A 183 -7.49 -17.42 6.43
N ARG A 184 -8.09 -16.75 7.43
CA ARG A 184 -8.01 -15.29 7.66
C ARG A 184 -6.67 -14.75 7.19
N MET A 185 -6.68 -14.09 6.04
CA MET A 185 -5.49 -13.53 5.42
C MET A 185 -4.97 -12.46 6.38
N THR A 186 -3.83 -12.74 7.01
CA THR A 186 -3.24 -11.85 8.00
C THR A 186 -2.35 -10.88 7.27
N HIS A 187 -2.88 -9.69 6.98
CA HIS A 187 -2.13 -8.50 6.51
C HIS A 187 -1.17 -7.98 7.60
N ASP A 188 -0.42 -8.86 8.25
CA ASP A 188 0.48 -8.60 9.36
C ASP A 188 1.85 -8.18 8.79
N PHE A 189 1.84 -7.03 8.10
CA PHE A 189 3.03 -6.42 7.51
C PHE A 189 3.99 -5.97 8.61
N PRO A 190 5.18 -6.62 8.77
CA PRO A 190 5.78 -6.64 10.10
C PRO A 190 6.56 -5.38 10.51
N LEU A 191 6.86 -4.43 9.62
CA LEU A 191 7.81 -3.34 9.93
C LEU A 191 7.32 -2.43 11.07
N LEU A 192 6.13 -1.84 10.92
CA LEU A 192 5.52 -1.04 11.99
C LEU A 192 4.85 -1.94 13.06
N SER A 193 4.28 -3.10 12.68
CA SER A 193 3.56 -4.02 13.57
C SER A 193 4.46 -4.68 14.64
N ARG A 194 5.70 -5.11 14.29
CA ARG A 194 6.63 -5.82 15.21
C ARG A 194 6.95 -5.08 16.52
N ASN A 195 6.77 -3.77 16.55
CA ASN A 195 7.07 -2.92 17.71
C ASN A 195 5.85 -2.60 18.62
N ALA A 196 4.63 -2.91 18.16
CA ALA A 196 3.39 -2.66 18.89
C ALA A 196 3.07 -3.72 19.96
N ALA A 197 3.68 -4.91 19.87
CA ALA A 197 3.51 -5.99 20.86
C ALA A 197 4.16 -5.69 22.24
N GLY A 198 4.95 -4.61 22.35
CA GLY A 198 5.44 -4.10 23.63
C GLY A 198 4.34 -3.34 24.38
N THR A 199 4.20 -3.58 25.70
CA THR A 199 3.22 -2.87 26.53
C THR A 199 3.37 -1.35 26.39
N LEU A 200 2.33 -0.67 25.89
CA LEU A 200 2.32 0.76 25.58
C LEU A 200 2.81 1.60 26.76
N SER A 201 4.07 2.03 26.67
CA SER A 201 4.70 2.99 27.57
C SER A 201 4.82 4.32 26.84
N PHE A 202 4.17 5.36 27.36
CA PHE A 202 4.37 6.73 26.90
C PHE A 202 5.84 7.13 27.13
N GLY A 203 6.68 6.94 26.11
CA GLY A 203 8.09 7.31 26.16
C GLY A 203 9.00 6.65 25.12
N GLN A 204 8.79 5.37 24.76
CA GLN A 204 9.63 4.68 23.76
C GLN A 204 8.85 3.59 23.01
N ASN A 205 8.75 3.77 21.68
CA ASN A 205 8.91 2.77 20.61
C ASN A 205 8.67 3.51 19.28
N THR A 206 9.54 4.48 18.97
CA THR A 206 9.62 5.01 17.61
C THR A 206 10.20 3.92 16.73
N VAL A 207 9.41 3.39 15.80
CA VAL A 207 9.95 2.51 14.76
C VAL A 207 10.87 3.35 13.90
N ALA A 208 12.16 3.04 13.94
CA ALA A 208 13.12 3.64 13.02
C ALA A 208 13.12 2.77 11.75
N LEU A 209 12.48 3.28 10.70
CA LEU A 209 12.76 2.83 9.34
C LEU A 209 14.24 3.19 9.00
N PRO A 210 14.87 2.51 8.03
CA PRO A 210 16.08 3.02 7.40
C PRO A 210 15.81 4.38 6.74
N ASP A 211 16.86 5.13 6.38
CA ASP A 211 16.71 6.41 5.67
C ASP A 211 16.05 6.23 4.28
N SER A 212 16.20 5.04 3.67
CA SER A 212 15.49 4.59 2.47
C SER A 212 15.31 3.07 2.40
N ILE A 213 14.35 2.60 1.60
CA ILE A 213 14.20 1.19 1.20
C ILE A 213 14.27 1.12 -0.34
N PRO A 214 15.12 0.26 -0.94
CA PRO A 214 15.12 0.02 -2.38
C PRO A 214 13.78 -0.55 -2.84
N LEU A 215 13.23 -0.01 -3.92
CA LEU A 215 11.98 -0.46 -4.54
C LEU A 215 12.26 -0.87 -5.98
N LEU A 216 11.98 -2.14 -6.29
CA LEU A 216 12.01 -2.69 -7.64
C LEU A 216 10.59 -2.73 -8.19
N THR A 217 10.37 -2.10 -9.35
CA THR A 217 9.11 -2.20 -10.10
C THR A 217 9.27 -3.12 -11.30
N ILE A 218 8.56 -4.25 -11.31
CA ILE A 218 8.53 -5.20 -12.42
C ILE A 218 7.25 -4.96 -13.22
N VAL A 219 7.39 -4.46 -14.44
CA VAL A 219 6.28 -4.25 -15.40
C VAL A 219 6.13 -5.51 -16.24
N VAL A 220 4.96 -6.12 -16.21
CA VAL A 220 4.71 -7.46 -16.75
C VAL A 220 3.79 -7.39 -17.97
N GLY A 221 4.30 -7.74 -19.14
CA GLY A 221 3.55 -7.86 -20.39
C GLY A 221 3.21 -9.30 -20.74
N PHE A 222 2.12 -9.48 -21.49
CA PHE A 222 1.59 -10.78 -21.93
C PHE A 222 1.51 -10.86 -23.46
N SER A 223 1.30 -12.06 -23.99
CA SER A 223 1.21 -12.32 -25.43
C SER A 223 -0.05 -11.71 -26.07
N ASP A 224 -1.14 -11.63 -25.31
CA ASP A 224 -2.41 -11.01 -25.70
C ASP A 224 -2.61 -9.59 -25.14
N MET A 225 -1.83 -9.21 -24.12
CA MET A 225 -1.84 -7.89 -23.50
C MET A 225 -0.41 -7.38 -23.20
N PRO A 226 0.27 -6.76 -24.19
CA PRO A 226 1.57 -6.12 -23.95
C PRO A 226 1.40 -4.84 -23.10
N TYR A 227 2.43 -4.49 -22.32
CA TYR A 227 2.51 -3.21 -21.61
C TYR A 227 2.57 -2.02 -22.58
N ARG A 228 2.33 -0.81 -22.08
CA ARG A 228 2.37 0.41 -22.88
C ARG A 228 3.80 0.96 -22.99
N ASP A 229 4.35 0.93 -24.20
CA ASP A 229 5.71 1.42 -24.53
C ASP A 229 6.01 2.89 -24.17
N ASN A 230 5.00 3.67 -23.77
CA ASN A 230 5.08 5.12 -23.58
C ASN A 230 4.71 5.58 -22.15
N TYR A 231 4.60 4.64 -21.20
CA TYR A 231 4.35 4.93 -19.80
C TYR A 231 5.66 5.04 -19.03
N ASP A 232 5.78 6.10 -18.22
CA ASP A 232 7.01 6.48 -17.55
C ASP A 232 6.91 6.12 -16.06
N TRP A 233 7.25 4.88 -15.75
CA TRP A 233 7.14 4.34 -14.39
C TRP A 233 8.16 4.96 -13.43
N SER A 234 9.39 5.24 -13.88
CA SER A 234 10.38 5.90 -13.03
C SER A 234 10.00 7.35 -12.70
N SER A 235 9.33 8.07 -13.61
CA SER A 235 8.75 9.38 -13.32
C SER A 235 7.59 9.31 -12.31
N GLN A 236 6.68 8.34 -12.43
CA GLN A 236 5.62 8.15 -11.43
C GLN A 236 6.17 7.75 -10.05
N ILE A 237 7.18 6.88 -9.99
CA ILE A 237 7.57 6.26 -8.72
C ILE A 237 8.72 7.02 -8.04
N PHE A 238 9.71 7.51 -8.79
CA PHE A 238 10.98 8.01 -8.21
C PHE A 238 11.32 9.47 -8.54
N THR A 239 11.15 9.91 -9.79
CA THR A 239 11.79 11.15 -10.27
C THR A 239 10.85 12.34 -10.51
N GLY A 240 9.54 12.11 -10.62
CA GLY A 240 8.54 13.15 -10.82
C GLY A 240 8.29 14.02 -9.57
N GLU A 241 7.81 15.25 -9.78
CA GLU A 241 7.47 16.21 -8.71
C GLU A 241 6.43 15.68 -7.72
N TYR A 242 5.49 14.84 -8.19
CA TYR A 242 4.42 14.21 -7.42
C TYR A 242 4.60 12.69 -7.33
N SER A 243 5.85 12.23 -7.35
CA SER A 243 6.18 10.81 -7.33
C SER A 243 5.98 10.16 -5.96
N THR A 244 5.94 8.83 -5.94
CA THR A 244 5.87 8.03 -4.70
C THR A 244 7.03 8.37 -3.75
N ALA A 245 8.26 8.47 -4.28
CA ALA A 245 9.44 8.85 -3.51
C ALA A 245 9.37 10.30 -2.97
N ALA A 246 8.82 11.23 -3.76
CA ALA A 246 8.60 12.61 -3.31
C ALA A 246 7.58 12.65 -2.15
N PHE A 247 6.46 11.92 -2.26
CA PHE A 247 5.46 11.84 -1.19
C PHE A 247 6.04 11.30 0.12
N TRP A 248 6.75 10.17 0.09
CA TRP A 248 7.29 9.57 1.32
C TRP A 248 8.38 10.45 1.97
N SER A 249 9.19 11.12 1.14
CA SER A 249 10.14 12.14 1.61
C SER A 249 9.43 13.31 2.30
N ASP A 250 8.40 13.89 1.69
CA ASP A 250 7.65 15.01 2.28
C ASP A 250 6.91 14.59 3.57
N ALA A 251 6.21 13.45 3.55
CA ALA A 251 5.46 12.91 4.67
C ALA A 251 6.35 12.57 5.88
N SER A 252 7.59 12.13 5.63
CA SER A 252 8.60 11.85 6.66
C SER A 252 9.46 13.07 7.04
N ASN A 253 9.25 14.24 6.43
CA ASN A 253 10.13 15.40 6.54
C ASN A 253 11.62 15.05 6.23
N GLY A 254 11.82 14.30 5.15
CA GLY A 254 13.12 13.89 4.60
C GLY A 254 13.87 12.87 5.47
N SER A 255 13.15 12.04 6.25
CA SER A 255 13.75 11.00 7.10
C SER A 255 13.51 9.56 6.61
N PHE A 256 12.70 9.40 5.56
CA PHE A 256 12.41 8.12 4.91
C PHE A 256 11.94 8.37 3.46
N THR A 257 12.35 7.51 2.52
CA THR A 257 11.71 7.38 1.20
C THR A 257 11.95 6.01 0.58
N PHE A 258 11.31 5.72 -0.55
CA PHE A 258 11.67 4.59 -1.40
C PHE A 258 12.61 5.06 -2.53
N GLU A 259 13.67 4.31 -2.78
CA GLU A 259 14.68 4.64 -3.80
C GLU A 259 14.69 3.59 -4.92
N PRO A 260 15.09 3.94 -6.16
CA PRO A 260 15.13 2.98 -7.26
C PRO A 260 16.12 1.85 -6.96
N ALA A 261 15.65 0.61 -7.03
CA ALA A 261 16.50 -0.56 -6.94
C ALA A 261 17.52 -0.59 -8.10
N PRO A 262 18.83 -0.79 -7.85
CA PRO A 262 19.82 -0.94 -8.91
C PRO A 262 19.55 -2.15 -9.80
N GLU A 263 19.52 -1.93 -11.12
CA GLU A 263 19.13 -2.91 -12.13
C GLU A 263 19.75 -2.55 -13.51
N SER A 264 19.42 -3.28 -14.58
CA SER A 264 20.04 -3.14 -15.91
C SER A 264 19.10 -3.34 -17.11
N SER A 265 17.80 -3.24 -16.89
CA SER A 265 16.79 -2.95 -17.91
C SER A 265 17.11 -1.61 -18.58
N ALA A 266 16.70 -1.52 -19.85
CA ALA A 266 16.65 -0.29 -20.62
C ALA A 266 15.90 -0.58 -21.92
N TYR A 267 15.36 0.45 -22.57
CA TYR A 267 14.82 0.35 -23.92
C TYR A 267 15.72 -0.44 -24.88
N GLY A 268 15.23 -1.58 -25.39
CA GLY A 268 15.93 -2.45 -26.33
C GLY A 268 16.84 -3.53 -25.71
N ILE A 269 16.93 -3.62 -24.38
CA ILE A 269 17.57 -4.74 -23.66
C ILE A 269 16.54 -5.84 -23.39
N SER A 270 16.90 -7.11 -23.55
CA SER A 270 16.04 -8.27 -23.23
C SER A 270 14.59 -8.20 -23.76
N GLU A 271 14.43 -7.68 -24.99
CA GLU A 271 13.13 -7.49 -25.67
C GLU A 271 12.23 -6.37 -25.09
N ASN A 272 12.72 -5.58 -24.14
CA ASN A 272 12.04 -4.39 -23.62
C ASN A 272 11.74 -3.36 -24.72
N THR A 273 10.45 -3.01 -24.88
CA THR A 273 9.97 -2.02 -25.86
C THR A 273 9.61 -0.66 -25.27
N ASN A 274 9.63 -0.49 -23.94
CA ASN A 274 9.28 0.77 -23.28
C ASN A 274 10.36 1.84 -23.48
N GLN A 275 9.96 3.01 -23.99
CA GLN A 275 10.85 4.10 -24.41
C GLN A 275 11.32 5.01 -23.27
N CYS A 276 10.75 4.85 -22.08
CA CYS A 276 11.07 5.61 -20.87
C CYS A 276 12.05 4.87 -19.95
N ASP A 277 12.11 3.54 -20.01
CA ASP A 277 12.96 2.66 -19.19
C ASP A 277 14.47 2.88 -19.47
N ALA A 278 15.25 3.07 -18.40
CA ALA A 278 16.69 3.24 -18.42
C ALA A 278 17.42 2.63 -17.21
N GLU A 279 18.64 2.12 -17.43
CA GLU A 279 19.45 1.43 -16.40
C GLU A 279 19.53 2.21 -15.07
N ASN A 280 19.21 1.51 -13.97
CA ASN A 280 19.16 1.98 -12.58
C ASN A 280 18.07 3.03 -12.31
N ASP A 281 16.96 3.01 -13.06
CA ASP A 281 15.78 3.86 -12.80
C ASP A 281 14.75 3.23 -11.84
N GLY A 282 14.99 1.98 -11.42
CA GLY A 282 14.16 1.19 -10.49
C GLY A 282 13.05 0.38 -11.16
N VAL A 283 13.00 0.35 -12.50
CA VAL A 283 11.96 -0.32 -13.29
C VAL A 283 12.58 -1.40 -14.18
N VAL A 284 11.94 -2.57 -14.24
CA VAL A 284 12.29 -3.67 -15.14
C VAL A 284 11.05 -4.05 -15.94
N HIS A 285 11.14 -4.06 -17.27
CA HIS A 285 10.07 -4.59 -18.10
C HIS A 285 10.36 -6.05 -18.50
N VAL A 286 9.39 -6.94 -18.26
CA VAL A 286 9.43 -8.36 -18.62
C VAL A 286 8.21 -8.74 -19.45
N THR A 287 8.36 -9.70 -20.36
CA THR A 287 7.26 -10.24 -21.17
C THR A 287 7.15 -11.74 -20.92
N LEU A 288 5.95 -12.22 -20.60
CA LEU A 288 5.65 -13.63 -20.38
C LEU A 288 5.00 -14.25 -21.64
N ASP A 289 5.45 -15.44 -22.03
CA ASP A 289 4.92 -16.24 -23.16
C ASP A 289 3.61 -16.95 -22.75
N GLU A 290 2.64 -16.17 -22.26
CA GLU A 290 1.31 -16.59 -21.88
C GLU A 290 0.28 -15.46 -22.06
N ASP A 291 -1.01 -15.80 -21.94
CA ASP A 291 -2.13 -14.85 -21.97
C ASP A 291 -2.38 -14.25 -20.57
N HIS A 292 -2.96 -13.04 -20.46
CA HIS A 292 -3.14 -12.32 -19.19
C HIS A 292 -4.00 -13.08 -18.16
N GLY A 293 -4.91 -13.98 -18.52
CA GLY A 293 -5.71 -14.75 -17.54
C GLY A 293 -6.75 -13.96 -16.69
N ASN A 294 -6.71 -12.63 -16.70
CA ASN A 294 -7.70 -11.70 -16.12
C ASN A 294 -8.00 -11.91 -14.61
N TRP A 295 -7.06 -11.49 -13.75
CA TRP A 295 -7.14 -11.65 -12.29
C TRP A 295 -7.78 -10.46 -11.53
N GLY A 296 -8.57 -9.64 -12.22
CA GLY A 296 -9.11 -8.38 -11.70
C GLY A 296 -10.34 -8.47 -10.81
N GLY A 297 -10.91 -9.66 -10.64
CA GLY A 297 -12.13 -9.87 -9.87
C GLY A 297 -12.02 -10.95 -8.80
N ASP A 298 -13.18 -11.34 -8.27
CA ASP A 298 -13.30 -12.16 -7.06
C ASP A 298 -12.54 -13.52 -7.14
N GLN A 299 -11.30 -13.56 -6.62
CA GLN A 299 -10.36 -14.67 -6.78
C GLN A 299 -10.86 -15.96 -6.09
N SER A 300 -11.12 -17.00 -6.89
CA SER A 300 -11.31 -18.37 -6.39
C SER A 300 -9.97 -19.07 -6.15
N ASP A 301 -9.90 -20.09 -5.29
CA ASP A 301 -8.63 -20.77 -4.94
C ASP A 301 -7.74 -21.17 -6.15
N PRO A 302 -8.29 -21.67 -7.29
CA PRO A 302 -7.49 -21.96 -8.49
C PRO A 302 -6.96 -20.71 -9.19
N MET A 303 -7.74 -19.62 -9.20
CA MET A 303 -7.38 -18.33 -9.82
C MET A 303 -6.29 -17.63 -9.00
N LEU A 304 -6.42 -17.66 -7.67
CA LEU A 304 -5.43 -17.15 -6.72
C LEU A 304 -4.07 -17.84 -6.90
N LEU A 305 -4.06 -19.17 -7.02
CA LEU A 305 -2.83 -19.93 -7.23
C LEU A 305 -2.23 -19.67 -8.62
N ASP A 306 -3.04 -19.55 -9.66
CA ASP A 306 -2.58 -19.21 -11.01
C ASP A 306 -1.91 -17.82 -11.04
N PHE A 307 -2.57 -16.83 -10.45
CA PHE A 307 -2.05 -15.47 -10.23
C PHE A 307 -0.70 -15.46 -9.48
N VAL A 308 -0.60 -16.12 -8.32
CA VAL A 308 0.66 -16.17 -7.55
C VAL A 308 1.78 -16.84 -8.37
N ASN A 309 1.46 -17.87 -9.15
CA ASN A 309 2.42 -18.49 -10.05
C ASN A 309 2.84 -17.57 -11.20
N MET A 310 1.97 -16.66 -11.69
CA MET A 310 2.35 -15.62 -12.64
C MET A 310 3.31 -14.60 -12.03
N LEU A 311 3.04 -14.10 -10.81
CA LEU A 311 3.96 -13.19 -10.13
C LEU A 311 5.34 -13.83 -9.89
N GLN A 312 5.39 -15.13 -9.56
CA GLN A 312 6.63 -15.89 -9.51
C GLN A 312 7.33 -15.93 -10.88
N ARG A 313 6.61 -16.15 -11.99
CA ARG A 313 7.20 -16.12 -13.34
C ARG A 313 7.75 -14.72 -13.68
N ALA A 314 7.02 -13.66 -13.37
CA ALA A 314 7.48 -12.28 -13.55
C ALA A 314 8.73 -11.96 -12.70
N PHE A 315 8.76 -12.39 -11.44
CA PHE A 315 9.90 -12.20 -10.55
C PHE A 315 11.16 -12.93 -11.04
N SER A 316 11.01 -14.19 -11.50
CA SER A 316 12.12 -14.93 -12.14
C SER A 316 12.51 -14.37 -13.51
N ALA A 317 11.61 -13.71 -14.24
CA ALA A 317 11.94 -13.10 -15.54
C ALA A 317 12.86 -11.86 -15.39
N ALA A 318 12.98 -11.30 -14.18
CA ALA A 318 13.96 -10.27 -13.85
C ALA A 318 15.36 -10.83 -13.52
N GLU A 319 15.55 -12.16 -13.45
CA GLU A 319 16.87 -12.79 -13.29
C GLU A 319 17.83 -12.33 -14.39
N GLY A 320 19.04 -11.92 -13.99
CA GLY A 320 20.06 -11.40 -14.91
C GLY A 320 19.87 -9.94 -15.37
N LEU A 321 18.74 -9.29 -15.03
CA LEU A 321 18.59 -7.83 -15.08
C LEU A 321 18.83 -7.20 -13.69
N VAL A 322 18.44 -7.91 -12.63
CA VAL A 322 18.59 -7.51 -11.22
C VAL A 322 19.57 -8.46 -10.51
N ASP A 323 20.50 -7.92 -9.71
CA ASP A 323 21.32 -8.72 -8.78
C ASP A 323 20.60 -8.82 -7.43
N PHE A 324 19.65 -9.75 -7.32
CA PHE A 324 18.85 -9.93 -6.10
C PHE A 324 19.69 -10.17 -4.84
N ALA A 325 20.85 -10.84 -4.98
CA ALA A 325 21.74 -11.12 -3.86
C ALA A 325 22.46 -9.86 -3.32
N SER A 326 22.42 -8.74 -4.06
CA SER A 326 22.96 -7.47 -3.57
C SER A 326 22.09 -6.80 -2.49
N PHE A 327 20.81 -7.17 -2.39
CA PHE A 327 19.87 -6.66 -1.39
C PHE A 327 19.84 -7.48 -0.09
N ASP A 328 20.22 -8.77 -0.13
CA ASP A 328 20.36 -9.64 1.04
C ASP A 328 21.55 -9.21 1.93
N SER A 329 21.33 -8.13 2.68
CA SER A 329 22.33 -7.47 3.51
C SER A 329 22.82 -8.38 4.63
N ASN A 330 21.97 -9.32 5.06
CA ASN A 330 22.17 -10.17 6.22
C ASN A 330 22.71 -11.58 5.85
N ASN A 331 22.63 -11.96 4.58
CA ASN A 331 23.09 -13.21 3.96
C ASN A 331 22.34 -14.48 4.45
N ASP A 332 21.02 -14.39 4.66
CA ASP A 332 20.16 -15.54 5.00
C ASP A 332 19.35 -16.11 3.81
N GLY A 333 19.40 -15.45 2.64
CA GLY A 333 18.71 -15.83 1.42
C GLY A 333 17.24 -15.37 1.37
N ILE A 334 16.80 -14.50 2.27
CA ILE A 334 15.44 -13.96 2.35
C ILE A 334 15.49 -12.44 2.33
N LEU A 335 14.98 -11.83 1.25
CA LEU A 335 14.84 -10.40 1.11
C LEU A 335 13.71 -9.92 2.02
N THR A 336 14.06 -9.28 3.14
CA THR A 336 13.06 -8.77 4.09
C THR A 336 12.49 -7.42 3.65
N THR A 337 11.39 -7.03 4.31
CA THR A 337 10.62 -5.82 3.99
C THR A 337 11.44 -4.52 4.06
N ASP A 338 12.56 -4.52 4.78
CA ASP A 338 13.55 -3.46 4.95
C ASP A 338 14.80 -3.58 4.05
N GLU A 339 14.90 -4.63 3.23
CA GLU A 339 16.02 -4.88 2.29
C GLU A 339 15.63 -4.62 0.82
N LEU A 340 14.45 -5.09 0.40
CA LEU A 340 13.90 -4.81 -0.93
C LEU A 340 12.36 -4.76 -0.86
N ALA A 341 11.77 -3.73 -1.45
CA ALA A 341 10.35 -3.68 -1.79
C ALA A 341 10.13 -4.09 -3.25
N VAL A 342 9.09 -4.87 -3.52
CA VAL A 342 8.75 -5.37 -4.86
C VAL A 342 7.36 -4.88 -5.24
N ASN A 343 7.28 -4.18 -6.37
CA ASN A 343 6.06 -3.69 -6.99
C ASN A 343 5.85 -4.38 -8.34
N PHE A 344 4.68 -4.93 -8.60
CA PHE A 344 4.31 -5.49 -9.91
C PHE A 344 3.29 -4.60 -10.61
N VAL A 345 3.61 -4.18 -11.83
CA VAL A 345 2.67 -3.47 -12.70
C VAL A 345 2.22 -4.43 -13.79
N ILE A 346 0.96 -4.84 -13.75
CA ILE A 346 0.41 -5.85 -14.65
C ILE A 346 -0.20 -5.15 -15.88
N ALA A 347 0.35 -5.41 -17.07
CA ALA A 347 -0.14 -4.86 -18.33
C ALA A 347 -1.62 -5.20 -18.53
N GLY A 348 -2.48 -4.18 -18.45
CA GLY A 348 -3.89 -4.40 -18.19
C GLY A 348 -4.54 -3.18 -17.57
N TYR A 349 -5.83 -3.29 -17.25
CA TYR A 349 -6.59 -2.24 -16.60
C TYR A 349 -6.62 -2.42 -15.08
N GLU A 350 -6.65 -1.30 -14.37
CA GLU A 350 -6.90 -1.26 -12.95
C GLU A 350 -8.40 -1.53 -12.69
N SER A 351 -8.70 -2.65 -12.04
CA SER A 351 -10.07 -3.21 -11.93
C SER A 351 -10.94 -2.37 -11.01
N SER A 352 -10.32 -1.80 -9.97
CA SER A 352 -10.98 -0.81 -9.12
C SER A 352 -11.52 0.37 -9.94
N TYR A 353 -10.98 0.68 -11.12
CA TYR A 353 -11.47 1.73 -12.02
C TYR A 353 -12.34 1.22 -13.19
N SER A 354 -11.90 0.15 -13.85
CA SER A 354 -12.45 -0.37 -15.11
C SER A 354 -13.55 -1.42 -14.96
N GLY A 355 -13.67 -2.07 -13.79
CA GLY A 355 -14.38 -3.34 -13.65
C GLY A 355 -13.50 -4.54 -14.01
N GLU A 356 -14.03 -5.74 -13.83
CA GLU A 356 -13.22 -6.97 -13.72
C GLU A 356 -13.19 -7.81 -15.01
N ASP A 357 -13.93 -7.43 -16.05
CA ASP A 357 -14.33 -8.36 -17.13
C ASP A 357 -13.32 -8.47 -18.29
N TYR A 358 -12.23 -7.67 -18.31
CA TYR A 358 -11.28 -7.67 -19.43
C TYR A 358 -9.86 -7.20 -19.07
N HIS A 359 -8.89 -8.12 -19.18
CA HIS A 359 -7.44 -7.89 -19.01
C HIS A 359 -7.14 -6.95 -17.84
N SER A 360 -7.69 -7.29 -16.68
CA SER A 360 -7.74 -6.41 -15.53
C SER A 360 -7.06 -7.03 -14.31
N PHE A 361 -6.58 -6.15 -13.42
CA PHE A 361 -5.92 -6.47 -12.17
C PHE A 361 -6.39 -5.49 -11.09
N TRP A 362 -6.65 -5.93 -9.86
CA TRP A 362 -7.01 -5.02 -8.76
C TRP A 362 -5.78 -4.78 -7.88
N ALA A 363 -5.41 -3.51 -7.68
CA ALA A 363 -4.30 -3.14 -6.81
C ALA A 363 -4.41 -3.71 -5.39
N HIS A 364 -3.28 -4.18 -4.83
CA HIS A 364 -3.19 -4.65 -3.45
C HIS A 364 -1.73 -4.83 -2.99
N ALA A 365 -1.54 -4.77 -1.67
CA ALA A 365 -0.37 -5.29 -0.96
C ALA A 365 -0.69 -6.66 -0.35
N TRP A 366 0.21 -7.64 -0.49
CA TRP A 366 0.06 -8.94 0.17
C TRP A 366 1.42 -9.61 0.50
N ASN A 367 1.35 -10.65 1.33
CA ASN A 367 2.45 -11.51 1.75
C ASN A 367 2.11 -12.97 1.43
N ILE A 368 2.62 -13.51 0.32
CA ILE A 368 2.28 -14.87 -0.15
C ILE A 368 2.71 -16.00 0.81
N GLN A 369 3.50 -15.69 1.84
CA GLN A 369 3.79 -16.63 2.92
C GLN A 369 2.56 -16.99 3.77
N ASP A 370 1.45 -16.24 3.67
CA ASP A 370 0.15 -16.63 4.24
C ASP A 370 -0.37 -17.97 3.68
N ILE A 371 -0.05 -18.28 2.41
CA ILE A 371 -0.33 -19.58 1.77
C ILE A 371 0.88 -20.52 1.76
N GLY A 372 2.01 -20.09 2.35
CA GLY A 372 3.25 -20.87 2.46
C GLY A 372 4.15 -20.85 1.24
N GLU A 373 3.92 -19.93 0.30
CA GLU A 373 4.68 -19.78 -0.95
C GLU A 373 5.72 -18.66 -0.86
N TRP A 374 6.70 -18.70 -1.78
CA TRP A 374 7.76 -17.68 -1.94
C TRP A 374 7.93 -17.33 -3.41
N PHE A 375 8.27 -16.07 -3.69
CA PHE A 375 8.91 -15.70 -4.95
C PHE A 375 10.40 -16.03 -4.85
N VAL A 376 10.93 -16.72 -5.85
CA VAL A 376 12.32 -17.16 -5.90
C VAL A 376 12.98 -16.68 -7.20
N ALA A 377 14.10 -15.96 -7.08
CA ALA A 377 14.95 -15.55 -8.18
C ALA A 377 16.42 -15.56 -7.74
N ASP A 378 17.33 -16.07 -8.56
CA ASP A 378 18.78 -16.22 -8.27
C ASP A 378 19.11 -16.90 -6.92
N GLY A 379 18.18 -17.71 -6.41
CA GLY A 379 18.27 -18.40 -5.12
C GLY A 379 17.87 -17.54 -3.90
N MET A 380 17.58 -16.25 -4.10
CA MET A 380 16.98 -15.37 -3.10
C MET A 380 15.47 -15.59 -3.01
N LYS A 381 14.87 -15.21 -1.88
CA LYS A 381 13.42 -15.34 -1.64
C LYS A 381 12.78 -14.01 -1.25
N ALA A 382 11.64 -13.70 -1.83
CA ALA A 382 10.75 -12.61 -1.40
C ALA A 382 9.33 -13.16 -1.15
N SER A 383 8.54 -12.45 -0.35
CA SER A 383 7.13 -12.83 -0.09
C SER A 383 6.17 -11.66 0.05
N ASN A 384 6.63 -10.53 0.60
CA ASN A 384 5.86 -9.29 0.60
C ASN A 384 5.99 -8.62 -0.77
N TYR A 385 4.88 -8.15 -1.31
CA TYR A 385 4.85 -7.37 -2.55
C TYR A 385 3.67 -6.40 -2.54
N ILE A 386 3.70 -5.48 -3.49
CA ILE A 386 2.54 -4.72 -3.93
C ILE A 386 2.32 -4.97 -5.42
N ALA A 387 1.08 -4.89 -5.90
CA ALA A 387 0.77 -5.01 -7.32
C ALA A 387 -0.37 -4.07 -7.72
N MET A 388 -0.45 -3.71 -8.99
CA MET A 388 -1.56 -2.93 -9.57
C MET A 388 -1.70 -3.14 -11.09
N GLY A 389 -2.86 -2.76 -11.65
CA GLY A 389 -3.04 -2.69 -13.11
C GLY A 389 -2.28 -1.52 -13.73
N GLU A 390 -1.82 -1.67 -14.97
CA GLU A 390 -1.02 -0.63 -15.66
C GLU A 390 -1.83 0.62 -16.06
N VAL A 391 -3.10 0.44 -16.44
CA VAL A 391 -3.95 1.47 -17.07
C VAL A 391 -5.14 1.83 -16.17
N GLN A 392 -5.29 3.10 -15.81
CA GLN A 392 -6.59 3.66 -15.41
C GLN A 392 -7.38 4.03 -16.66
N GLY A 393 -8.69 3.78 -16.66
CA GLY A 393 -9.57 3.97 -17.83
C GLY A 393 -10.12 2.65 -18.35
N PHE A 394 -10.86 2.68 -19.46
CA PHE A 394 -11.34 1.48 -20.14
C PHE A 394 -11.61 1.76 -21.62
N ALA A 395 -10.98 1.04 -22.56
CA ALA A 395 -11.01 1.37 -23.98
C ALA A 395 -12.43 1.46 -24.61
N THR A 396 -13.40 0.73 -24.06
CA THR A 396 -14.79 0.71 -24.55
C THR A 396 -15.69 1.77 -23.90
N ASP A 397 -15.24 2.43 -22.82
CA ASP A 397 -15.99 3.53 -22.17
C ASP A 397 -15.35 4.89 -22.51
N PRO A 398 -15.97 5.69 -23.41
CA PRO A 398 -15.43 6.99 -23.81
C PRO A 398 -15.50 8.06 -22.69
N THR A 399 -16.12 7.76 -21.55
CA THR A 399 -16.10 8.62 -20.36
C THR A 399 -14.89 8.34 -19.44
N LYS A 400 -14.21 7.21 -19.66
CA LYS A 400 -13.06 6.70 -18.91
C LYS A 400 -11.82 6.56 -19.82
N PRO A 401 -11.25 7.66 -20.34
CA PRO A 401 -10.10 7.60 -21.24
C PRO A 401 -8.90 6.92 -20.57
N GLU A 402 -8.18 6.09 -21.33
CA GLU A 402 -6.96 5.41 -20.86
C GLU A 402 -5.86 6.41 -20.46
N ALA A 403 -5.26 6.16 -19.29
CA ALA A 403 -4.11 6.84 -18.75
C ALA A 403 -3.26 5.85 -17.94
N GLN A 404 -1.98 6.17 -17.75
CA GLN A 404 -1.10 5.42 -16.85
C GLN A 404 -1.67 5.44 -15.42
N ASN A 405 -1.72 4.29 -14.75
CA ASN A 405 -2.12 4.21 -13.34
C ASN A 405 -1.16 5.06 -12.49
N SER A 406 -1.71 5.79 -11.51
CA SER A 406 -1.01 6.89 -10.88
C SER A 406 -0.10 6.48 -9.73
N ALA A 407 0.94 7.27 -9.49
CA ALA A 407 1.83 7.16 -8.33
C ALA A 407 1.09 7.00 -6.98
N SER A 408 -0.13 7.54 -6.86
CA SER A 408 -0.97 7.41 -5.67
C SER A 408 -1.28 5.96 -5.29
N THR A 409 -1.51 5.08 -6.27
CA THR A 409 -1.84 3.66 -6.05
C THR A 409 -0.64 2.95 -5.43
N VAL A 410 0.54 3.03 -6.07
CA VAL A 410 1.81 2.54 -5.52
C VAL A 410 2.08 3.11 -4.12
N THR A 411 1.84 4.41 -3.93
CA THR A 411 2.03 5.09 -2.65
C THR A 411 1.13 4.52 -1.54
N HIS A 412 -0.13 4.24 -1.85
CA HIS A 412 -1.11 3.66 -0.94
C HIS A 412 -0.71 2.23 -0.54
N GLU A 413 -0.41 1.37 -1.51
CA GLU A 413 0.00 -0.02 -1.23
C GLU A 413 1.30 -0.09 -0.42
N LEU A 414 2.26 0.82 -0.65
CA LEU A 414 3.46 0.92 0.17
C LEU A 414 3.16 1.34 1.63
N GLY A 415 2.01 1.98 1.89
CA GLY A 415 1.50 2.20 3.24
C GLY A 415 1.21 0.88 3.94
N HIS A 416 0.50 -0.04 3.28
CA HIS A 416 0.27 -1.39 3.77
C HIS A 416 1.56 -2.17 3.90
N TYR A 417 2.46 -2.10 2.92
CA TYR A 417 3.79 -2.73 2.95
C TYR A 417 4.59 -2.38 4.22
N LEU A 418 4.50 -1.13 4.70
CA LEU A 418 5.11 -0.68 5.95
C LEU A 418 4.31 -1.11 7.22
N GLY A 419 3.04 -1.46 7.08
CA GLY A 419 2.13 -1.87 8.17
C GLY A 419 1.16 -0.79 8.62
N LEU A 420 0.75 0.11 7.72
CA LEU A 420 -0.36 1.04 7.95
C LEU A 420 -1.70 0.39 7.53
N PRO A 421 -2.78 0.58 8.29
CA PRO A 421 -4.13 0.13 7.92
C PRO A 421 -4.87 1.19 7.11
N ASP A 422 -5.95 0.77 6.45
CA ASP A 422 -6.93 1.66 5.86
C ASP A 422 -7.63 2.54 6.88
N LEU A 423 -7.87 3.79 6.46
CA LEU A 423 -8.55 4.82 7.26
C LEU A 423 -9.85 5.31 6.61
N TYR A 424 -10.16 4.86 5.40
CA TYR A 424 -11.45 5.08 4.75
C TYR A 424 -12.47 4.03 5.22
N ASN A 425 -13.76 4.26 4.96
CA ASN A 425 -14.74 3.23 5.30
C ASN A 425 -14.75 2.13 4.25
N THR A 426 -14.10 1.01 4.56
CA THR A 426 -14.05 -0.15 3.67
C THR A 426 -15.35 -0.95 3.60
N THR A 427 -16.37 -0.62 4.41
CA THR A 427 -17.70 -1.24 4.34
C THR A 427 -18.71 -0.43 3.51
N GLY A 428 -18.29 0.65 2.85
CA GLY A 428 -19.15 1.43 1.94
C GLY A 428 -20.23 2.30 2.61
N GLU A 429 -20.27 2.45 3.94
CA GLU A 429 -21.21 3.36 4.61
C GLU A 429 -20.68 4.82 4.61
N GLU A 430 -21.45 5.77 4.05
CA GLU A 430 -21.23 7.19 4.33
C GLU A 430 -21.67 7.54 5.76
N GLY A 431 -20.70 7.86 6.63
CA GLY A 431 -20.84 8.80 7.75
C GLY A 431 -21.84 8.50 8.88
N ALA A 432 -21.32 8.25 10.08
CA ALA A 432 -22.04 8.37 11.36
C ALA A 432 -22.06 9.82 11.90
#